data_AF-A0A2S9YD21-F1
#
_entry.id   AF-A0A2S9YD21-F1
#
_cell.length_a   1.000
_cell.length_b   1.000
_cell.length_c   1.000
_cell.angle_alpha   90.00
_cell.angle_beta   90.00
_cell.angle_gamma   90.00
#
_symmetry.space_group_name_H-M   'P 1'
#
loop_
_entity.id
_entity.type
_entity.pdbx_description
1 polymer ?
#
loop_
_entity_poly.entity_id
_entity_poly.type
_entity_poly.pdbx_seq_one_letter_code
_entity_poly.pdbx_strand_id
1 'polypeptide(L)'
;MRYLGIDVHSSASVWCLLDQSGEQIDRGRSPTTYPALCELASRLSRDDELLAGHEVGGQVYLVHDAISAAGVTIQAFNANHLRMIAASRKKTDKRDAYWIAKALQTGMTPHPVYIPNGEVRELRRLLARRRMVMRDRKRWQYRARAILRSYGVRVSPGNSKIRKKIDEILEHPDGADTDLLDSLGLCERAISLFNEECADIDKKISIRTGAIDVVQRLRTIPGVGDLVSANIYAAIGEINRFSNARKLASYAGLVPTVSQTGGPARIGHITKEGSSELRAIMVQAAHIASRPRTKNADELRAYLERIRGSRGRKKIALTALARYMLNIAFHIWRDGTEYDPKRMRCNTN
;
A
#
# COMPACT_ATOMS: atom_id res chain seq x y z
N MET A 1 10.62 14.27 30.82
CA MET A 1 9.96 13.69 29.62
C MET A 1 8.56 14.25 29.49
N ARG A 2 8.22 14.79 28.31
CA ARG A 2 6.92 15.38 27.97
C ARG A 2 6.36 14.72 26.71
N TYR A 3 5.04 14.82 26.53
CA TYR A 3 4.32 14.15 25.44
C TYR A 3 3.53 15.15 24.60
N LEU A 4 3.84 15.22 23.31
CA LEU A 4 3.20 16.12 22.36
C LEU A 4 2.26 15.33 21.43
N GLY A 5 0.98 15.63 21.49
CA GLY A 5 0.00 15.13 20.53
C GLY A 5 -0.35 16.20 19.51
N ILE A 6 -0.33 15.84 18.23
CA ILE A 6 -0.60 16.74 17.10
C ILE A 6 -1.74 16.17 16.27
N ASP A 7 -2.85 16.90 16.19
CA ASP A 7 -3.92 16.67 15.23
C ASP A 7 -3.71 17.54 13.99
N VAL A 8 -3.46 16.88 12.86
CA VAL A 8 -2.89 17.51 11.65
C VAL A 8 -3.99 17.83 10.65
N HIS A 9 -4.15 19.12 10.35
CA HIS A 9 -5.05 19.61 9.29
C HIS A 9 -4.28 20.36 8.21
N SER A 10 -4.90 20.56 7.05
CA SER A 10 -4.23 21.15 5.88
C SER A 10 -3.64 22.54 6.13
N SER A 11 -4.35 23.41 6.85
CA SER A 11 -3.92 24.79 7.12
C SER A 11 -3.22 24.98 8.47
N ALA A 12 -3.79 24.43 9.54
CA ALA A 12 -3.27 24.59 10.89
C ALA A 12 -3.46 23.31 11.72
N SER A 13 -2.38 22.86 12.36
CA SER A 13 -2.38 21.71 13.25
C SER A 13 -2.71 22.14 14.68
N VAL A 14 -3.55 21.37 15.36
CA VAL A 14 -3.87 21.55 16.77
C VAL A 14 -2.94 20.66 17.58
N TRP A 15 -2.36 21.18 18.66
CA TRP A 15 -1.42 20.43 19.47
C TRP A 15 -1.73 20.55 20.96
N CYS A 16 -1.32 19.53 21.70
CA CYS A 16 -1.46 19.43 23.15
C CYS A 16 -0.19 18.84 23.75
N LEU A 17 0.32 19.45 24.81
CA LEU A 17 1.51 19.03 25.54
C LEU A 17 1.12 18.54 26.94
N LEU A 18 1.52 17.33 27.27
CA LEU A 18 1.36 16.75 28.61
C LEU A 18 2.72 16.57 29.29
N ASP A 19 2.73 16.69 30.61
CA ASP A 19 3.86 16.29 31.45
C ASP A 19 3.87 14.76 31.66
N GLN A 20 4.75 14.28 32.55
CA GLN A 20 4.83 12.86 32.92
C GLN A 20 3.62 12.37 33.74
N SER A 21 2.99 13.24 34.54
CA SER A 21 1.79 12.91 35.32
C SER A 21 0.53 12.81 34.44
N GLY A 22 0.59 13.36 33.23
CA GLY A 22 -0.52 13.48 32.29
C GLY A 22 -1.36 14.75 32.49
N GLU A 23 -0.85 15.71 33.24
CA GLU A 23 -1.36 17.08 33.33
C GLU A 23 -1.04 17.85 32.05
N GLN A 24 -1.98 18.70 31.62
CA GLN A 24 -1.84 19.48 30.40
C GLN A 24 -1.04 20.76 30.67
N ILE A 25 0.23 20.77 30.27
CA ILE A 25 1.13 21.93 30.42
C ILE A 25 0.74 23.06 29.46
N ASP A 26 0.50 22.71 28.18
CA ASP A 26 0.29 23.71 27.12
C ASP A 26 -0.58 23.12 25.99
N ARG A 27 -1.20 23.99 25.21
CA ARG A 27 -1.94 23.63 23.99
C ARG A 27 -2.03 24.82 23.04
N GLY A 28 -2.17 24.54 21.76
CA GLY A 28 -2.33 25.62 20.79
C GLY A 28 -2.57 25.17 19.37
N ARG A 29 -2.29 26.10 18.45
CA ARG A 29 -2.34 25.88 17.02
C ARG A 29 -1.03 26.35 16.39
N SER A 30 -0.60 25.67 15.34
CA SER A 30 0.53 26.09 14.50
C SER A 30 0.16 25.89 13.04
N PRO A 31 0.55 26.77 12.11
CA PRO A 31 0.44 26.49 10.68
C PRO A 31 1.04 25.13 10.33
N THR A 32 0.37 24.38 9.44
CA THR A 32 0.88 23.07 9.00
C THR A 32 1.91 23.26 7.89
N THR A 33 3.03 23.91 8.24
CA THR A 33 4.16 24.19 7.36
C THR A 33 5.44 23.67 7.99
N TYR A 34 6.44 23.38 7.18
CA TYR A 34 7.72 22.88 7.68
C TYR A 34 8.36 23.83 8.71
N PRO A 35 8.52 25.15 8.44
CA PRO A 35 9.17 26.04 9.39
C PRO A 35 8.40 26.17 10.72
N ALA A 36 7.08 26.28 10.67
CA ALA A 36 6.25 26.48 11.85
C ALA A 36 6.19 25.23 12.75
N LEU A 37 6.25 24.03 12.16
CA LEU A 37 6.32 22.78 12.92
C LEU A 37 7.71 22.56 13.53
N CYS A 38 8.78 22.91 12.82
CA CYS A 38 10.14 22.92 13.38
C CYS A 38 10.23 23.89 14.58
N GLU A 39 9.75 25.12 14.41
CA GLU A 39 9.74 26.13 15.48
C GLU A 39 8.93 25.66 16.69
N LEU A 40 7.74 25.07 16.45
CA LEU A 40 6.93 24.47 17.50
C LEU A 40 7.72 23.40 18.28
N ALA A 41 8.35 22.45 17.58
CA ALA A 41 9.12 21.39 18.22
C ALA A 41 10.30 21.94 19.03
N SER A 42 11.12 22.83 18.44
CA SER A 42 12.26 23.45 19.10
C SER A 42 11.88 24.31 20.31
N ARG A 43 10.71 24.96 20.26
CA ARG A 43 10.19 25.73 21.40
C ARG A 43 9.79 24.82 22.56
N LEU A 44 9.21 23.66 22.27
CA LEU A 44 8.70 22.73 23.28
C LEU A 44 9.76 21.77 23.84
N SER A 45 10.88 21.58 23.14
CA SER A 45 11.95 20.64 23.50
C SER A 45 13.07 21.24 24.37
N ARG A 46 12.96 22.51 24.81
CA ARG A 46 14.09 23.32 25.29
C ARG A 46 14.93 22.72 26.43
N ASP A 47 14.36 21.93 27.34
CA ASP A 47 15.10 21.30 28.46
C ASP A 47 14.63 19.88 28.82
N ASP A 48 13.59 19.38 28.16
CA ASP A 48 12.92 18.14 28.50
C ASP A 48 12.90 17.22 27.28
N GLU A 49 13.15 15.93 27.49
CA GLU A 49 12.94 14.92 26.46
C GLU A 49 11.48 14.98 25.99
N LEU A 50 11.27 15.09 24.67
CA LEU A 50 9.96 15.26 24.06
C LEU A 50 9.66 14.08 23.14
N LEU A 51 8.54 13.40 23.40
CA LEU A 51 7.99 12.39 22.52
C LEU A 51 6.73 12.93 21.84
N ALA A 52 6.76 13.04 20.52
CA ALA A 52 5.65 13.52 19.72
C ALA A 52 4.86 12.38 19.06
N GLY A 53 3.59 12.66 18.77
CA GLY A 53 2.68 11.72 18.13
C GLY A 53 1.69 12.42 17.23
N HIS A 54 1.28 11.77 16.15
CA HIS A 54 0.22 12.25 15.28
C HIS A 54 -0.51 11.11 14.55
N GLU A 55 -1.70 11.39 14.02
CA GLU A 55 -2.38 10.45 13.13
C GLU A 55 -1.77 10.46 11.71
N VAL A 56 -1.76 9.30 11.07
CA VAL A 56 -1.38 9.18 9.66
C VAL A 56 -2.43 9.87 8.78
N GLY A 57 -1.97 10.82 7.97
CA GLY A 57 -2.77 11.55 7.00
C GLY A 57 -1.95 12.00 5.78
N GLY A 58 -2.52 12.87 4.94
CA GLY A 58 -1.87 13.34 3.71
C GLY A 58 -0.55 14.09 3.95
N GLN A 59 -0.39 14.70 5.12
CA GLN A 59 0.79 15.49 5.51
C GLN A 59 1.74 14.72 6.44
N VAL A 60 1.61 13.39 6.54
CA VAL A 60 2.39 12.56 7.47
C VAL A 60 3.91 12.76 7.34
N TYR A 61 4.41 12.86 6.11
CA TYR A 61 5.84 13.05 5.86
C TYR A 61 6.32 14.46 6.22
N LEU A 62 5.52 15.50 5.94
CA LEU A 62 5.84 16.88 6.29
C LEU A 62 5.99 17.03 7.81
N VAL A 63 5.02 16.51 8.56
CA VAL A 63 5.01 16.60 10.03
C VAL A 63 6.16 15.79 10.61
N HIS A 64 6.34 14.55 10.15
CA HIS A 64 7.44 13.72 10.63
C HIS A 64 8.80 14.40 10.39
N ASP A 65 9.05 14.92 9.19
CA ASP A 65 10.34 15.52 8.85
C ASP A 65 10.59 16.82 9.63
N ALA A 66 9.58 17.68 9.76
CA ALA A 66 9.71 18.94 10.50
C ALA A 66 9.98 18.72 12.00
N ILE A 67 9.23 17.81 12.63
CA ILE A 67 9.42 17.51 14.06
C ILE A 67 10.76 16.79 14.29
N SER A 68 11.12 15.84 13.43
CA SER A 68 12.41 15.14 13.53
C SER A 68 13.61 16.07 13.34
N ALA A 69 13.49 17.08 12.46
CA ALA A 69 14.55 18.06 12.23
C ALA A 69 14.89 18.92 13.46
N ALA A 70 13.94 19.05 14.40
CA ALA A 70 14.18 19.69 15.70
C ALA A 70 14.77 18.73 16.75
N GLY A 71 15.15 17.50 16.37
CA GLY A 71 15.69 16.48 17.28
C GLY A 71 14.64 15.76 18.13
N VAL A 72 13.35 15.94 17.80
CA VAL A 72 12.23 15.35 18.56
C VAL A 72 11.84 14.00 17.98
N THR A 73 11.73 12.97 18.83
CA THR A 73 11.23 11.67 18.40
C THR A 73 9.73 11.75 18.14
N ILE A 74 9.28 11.27 16.98
CA ILE A 74 7.87 11.33 16.58
C ILE A 74 7.34 9.96 16.13
N GLN A 75 6.12 9.64 16.56
CA GLN A 75 5.40 8.42 16.16
C GLN A 75 4.13 8.76 15.38
N ALA A 76 3.83 7.96 14.36
CA ALA A 76 2.60 8.11 13.57
C ALA A 76 1.65 6.94 13.85
N PHE A 77 0.35 7.21 14.02
CA PHE A 77 -0.64 6.18 14.37
C PHE A 77 -1.74 6.05 13.32
N ASN A 78 -2.26 4.83 13.15
CA ASN A 78 -3.45 4.62 12.34
C ASN A 78 -4.68 5.18 13.08
N ALA A 79 -5.42 6.10 12.45
CA ALA A 79 -6.58 6.75 13.04
C ALA A 79 -7.65 5.77 13.56
N ASN A 80 -7.91 4.67 12.83
CA ASN A 80 -8.90 3.69 13.27
C ASN A 80 -8.44 2.94 14.52
N HIS A 81 -7.14 2.65 14.64
CA HIS A 81 -6.61 1.98 15.82
C HIS A 81 -6.53 2.92 17.02
N LEU A 82 -6.19 4.19 16.79
CA LEU A 82 -6.15 5.19 17.86
C LEU A 82 -7.55 5.42 18.46
N ARG A 83 -8.60 5.46 17.62
CA ARG A 83 -9.99 5.57 18.07
C ARG A 83 -10.46 4.44 18.97
N MET A 84 -9.92 3.23 18.83
CA MET A 84 -10.25 2.12 19.73
C MET A 84 -9.75 2.36 21.16
N ILE A 85 -8.68 3.12 21.31
CA ILE A 85 -8.07 3.47 22.60
C ILE A 85 -8.73 4.74 23.18
N ALA A 86 -9.03 5.71 22.31
CA ALA A 86 -9.54 7.03 22.69
C ALA A 86 -11.06 7.19 22.47
N ALA A 87 -11.85 6.14 22.75
CA ALA A 87 -13.29 6.12 22.45
C ALA A 87 -14.06 7.24 23.15
N SER A 88 -14.31 8.34 22.43
CA SER A 88 -15.10 9.49 22.89
C SER A 88 -16.23 9.78 21.91
N ARG A 89 -17.46 9.94 22.44
CA ARG A 89 -18.62 10.38 21.65
C ARG A 89 -18.56 11.86 21.24
N LYS A 90 -17.67 12.65 21.83
CA LYS A 90 -17.43 14.06 21.49
C LYS A 90 -16.08 14.18 20.79
N LYS A 91 -16.10 14.39 19.47
CA LYS A 91 -14.91 14.55 18.63
C LYS A 91 -14.62 16.04 18.41
N THR A 92 -13.44 16.50 18.81
CA THR A 92 -12.95 17.85 18.54
C THR A 92 -11.44 17.80 18.33
N ASP A 93 -10.88 18.65 17.47
CA ASP A 93 -9.43 18.66 17.16
C ASP A 93 -8.57 18.77 18.42
N LYS A 94 -9.02 19.56 19.41
CA LYS A 94 -8.35 19.71 20.72
C LYS A 94 -8.32 18.40 21.50
N ARG A 95 -9.42 17.62 21.47
CA ARG A 95 -9.49 16.32 22.13
C ARG A 95 -8.67 15.28 21.39
N ASP A 96 -8.65 15.33 20.06
CA ASP A 96 -7.87 14.40 19.24
C ASP A 96 -6.37 14.59 19.55
N ALA A 97 -5.89 15.84 19.57
CA ALA A 97 -4.52 16.17 20.01
C ALA A 97 -4.22 15.71 21.45
N TYR A 98 -5.13 15.96 22.41
CA TYR A 98 -4.99 15.51 23.79
C TYR A 98 -4.87 13.98 23.90
N TRP A 99 -5.74 13.24 23.21
CA TRP A 99 -5.75 11.78 23.28
C TRP A 99 -4.53 11.15 22.63
N ILE A 100 -3.96 11.78 21.59
CA ILE A 100 -2.66 11.35 21.04
C ILE A 100 -1.57 11.52 22.11
N ALA A 101 -1.50 12.69 22.74
CA ALA A 101 -0.52 12.95 23.81
C ALA A 101 -0.72 11.99 24.99
N LYS A 102 -1.97 11.71 25.36
CA LYS A 102 -2.33 10.81 26.47
C LYS A 102 -2.00 9.34 26.15
N ALA A 103 -2.18 8.91 24.90
CA ALA A 103 -1.80 7.57 24.47
C ALA A 103 -0.29 7.37 24.57
N LEU A 104 0.51 8.36 24.16
CA LEU A 104 1.97 8.34 24.35
C LEU A 104 2.33 8.31 25.83
N GLN A 105 1.73 9.20 26.63
CA GLN A 105 2.02 9.33 28.06
C GLN A 105 1.74 8.04 28.85
N THR A 106 0.65 7.34 28.53
CA THR A 106 0.28 6.09 29.19
C THR A 106 0.96 4.85 28.60
N GLY A 107 1.66 5.00 27.47
CA GLY A 107 2.17 3.88 26.69
C GLY A 107 1.09 3.02 26.01
N MET A 108 -0.19 3.40 26.14
CA MET A 108 -1.32 2.74 25.48
C MET A 108 -1.45 3.23 24.03
N THR A 109 -0.41 3.01 23.23
CA THR A 109 -0.40 3.37 21.80
C THR A 109 -0.68 2.16 20.92
N PRO A 110 -1.37 2.33 19.78
CA PRO A 110 -1.32 1.34 18.71
C PRO A 110 0.13 1.18 18.22
N HIS A 111 0.44 0.07 17.56
CA HIS A 111 1.74 -0.06 16.89
C HIS A 111 1.99 1.13 15.95
N PRO A 112 3.12 1.83 16.10
CA PRO A 112 3.47 2.95 15.23
C PRO A 112 3.53 2.52 13.77
N VAL A 113 3.03 3.40 12.89
CA VAL A 113 3.13 3.23 11.46
C VAL A 113 4.55 3.56 11.04
N TYR A 114 5.16 2.65 10.28
CA TYR A 114 6.49 2.88 9.74
C TYR A 114 6.52 4.06 8.77
N ILE A 115 7.38 5.03 9.08
CA ILE A 115 7.70 6.14 8.21
C ILE A 115 9.01 5.83 7.46
N PRO A 116 8.96 5.56 6.14
CA PRO A 116 10.17 5.26 5.35
C PRO A 116 11.15 6.41 5.27
N ASN A 117 12.39 6.10 4.90
CA ASN A 117 13.38 7.09 4.44
C ASN A 117 13.01 7.71 3.09
N GLY A 118 13.77 8.72 2.65
CA GLY A 118 13.52 9.47 1.41
C GLY A 118 13.41 8.58 0.16
N GLU A 119 14.34 7.65 -0.03
CA GLU A 119 14.38 6.77 -1.21
C GLU A 119 13.14 5.87 -1.31
N VAL A 120 12.76 5.22 -0.21
CA VAL A 120 11.55 4.37 -0.16
C VAL A 120 10.29 5.22 -0.31
N ARG A 121 10.24 6.43 0.25
CA ARG A 121 9.13 7.37 0.05
C ARG A 121 8.96 7.74 -1.43
N GLU A 122 10.05 8.04 -2.12
CA GLU A 122 10.01 8.36 -3.54
C GLU A 122 9.53 7.19 -4.38
N LEU A 123 10.03 5.98 -4.11
CA LEU A 123 9.55 4.78 -4.80
C LEU A 123 8.05 4.55 -4.55
N ARG A 124 7.58 4.72 -3.30
CA ARG A 124 6.14 4.66 -2.98
C ARG A 124 5.33 5.69 -3.78
N ARG A 125 5.84 6.92 -3.95
CA ARG A 125 5.19 7.95 -4.78
C ARG A 125 5.09 7.52 -6.25
N LEU A 126 6.16 6.96 -6.82
CA LEU A 126 6.14 6.45 -8.20
C LEU A 126 5.14 5.30 -8.37
N LEU A 127 5.13 4.33 -7.45
CA LEU A 127 4.18 3.21 -7.48
C LEU A 127 2.72 3.68 -7.34
N ALA A 128 2.46 4.63 -6.45
CA ALA A 128 1.15 5.24 -6.28
C ALA A 128 0.71 6.00 -7.56
N ARG A 129 1.61 6.77 -8.17
CA ARG A 129 1.38 7.49 -9.43
C ARG A 129 1.05 6.52 -10.57
N ARG A 130 1.82 5.43 -10.71
CA ARG A 130 1.56 4.37 -11.68
C ARG A 130 0.17 3.78 -11.51
N ARG A 131 -0.23 3.51 -10.27
CA ARG A 131 -1.54 2.94 -9.93
C ARG A 131 -2.69 3.91 -10.25
N MET A 132 -2.46 5.21 -10.11
CA MET A 132 -3.41 6.26 -10.50
C MET A 132 -3.57 6.27 -12.03
N VAL A 133 -2.47 6.44 -12.77
CA VAL A 133 -2.44 6.43 -14.24
C VAL A 133 -3.10 5.18 -14.84
N MET A 134 -2.80 4.00 -14.30
CA MET A 134 -3.43 2.75 -14.75
C MET A 134 -4.94 2.70 -14.48
N ARG A 135 -5.41 3.30 -13.37
CA ARG A 135 -6.85 3.38 -13.07
C ARG A 135 -7.55 4.33 -14.03
N ASP A 136 -6.95 5.47 -14.33
CA ASP A 136 -7.54 6.48 -15.21
C ASP A 136 -7.56 5.99 -16.66
N ARG A 137 -6.46 5.39 -17.14
CA ARG A 137 -6.43 4.67 -18.42
C ARG A 137 -7.59 3.67 -18.52
N LYS A 138 -7.82 2.88 -17.47
CA LYS A 138 -8.89 1.88 -17.45
C LYS A 138 -10.28 2.52 -17.51
N ARG A 139 -10.49 3.68 -16.87
CA ARG A 139 -11.74 4.45 -16.98
C ARG A 139 -11.99 4.89 -18.42
N TRP A 140 -10.97 5.40 -19.11
CA TRP A 140 -11.06 5.78 -20.52
C TRP A 140 -11.32 4.58 -21.43
N GLN A 141 -10.68 3.44 -21.18
CA GLN A 141 -11.00 2.20 -21.90
C GLN A 141 -12.47 1.76 -21.68
N TYR A 142 -13.03 1.94 -20.49
CA TYR A 142 -14.43 1.62 -20.24
C TYR A 142 -15.39 2.56 -20.98
N ARG A 143 -15.05 3.85 -21.08
CA ARG A 143 -15.79 4.83 -21.90
C ARG A 143 -15.75 4.46 -23.38
N ALA A 144 -14.55 4.22 -23.92
CA ALA A 144 -14.39 3.75 -25.31
C ALA A 144 -15.20 2.48 -25.58
N ARG A 145 -15.17 1.49 -24.68
CA ARG A 145 -15.99 0.27 -24.82
C ARG A 145 -17.49 0.57 -24.83
N ALA A 146 -17.96 1.60 -24.13
CA ALA A 146 -19.36 1.98 -24.13
C ALA A 146 -19.77 2.57 -25.48
N ILE A 147 -18.93 3.45 -26.04
CA ILE A 147 -19.14 4.05 -27.36
C ILE A 147 -19.04 2.98 -28.46
N LEU A 148 -18.03 2.10 -28.44
CA LEU A 148 -17.94 1.01 -29.40
C LEU A 148 -19.18 0.10 -29.42
N ARG A 149 -19.88 -0.06 -28.29
CA ARG A 149 -21.12 -0.82 -28.24
C ARG A 149 -22.29 -0.15 -28.98
N SER A 150 -22.35 1.18 -29.08
CA SER A 150 -23.39 1.85 -29.87
C SER A 150 -23.21 1.61 -31.36
N TYR A 151 -21.97 1.39 -31.81
CA TYR A 151 -21.65 0.94 -33.18
C TYR A 151 -21.73 -0.58 -33.37
N GLY A 152 -22.32 -1.33 -32.42
CA GLY A 152 -22.42 -2.80 -32.51
C GLY A 152 -21.10 -3.55 -32.30
N VAL A 153 -19.98 -2.85 -32.00
CA VAL A 153 -18.66 -3.46 -31.81
C VAL A 153 -18.49 -3.95 -30.38
N ARG A 154 -18.50 -5.28 -30.21
CA ARG A 154 -18.21 -5.92 -28.91
C ARG A 154 -16.72 -6.12 -28.71
N VAL A 155 -16.19 -5.59 -27.60
CA VAL A 155 -14.80 -5.81 -27.17
C VAL A 155 -14.79 -6.77 -25.97
N SER A 156 -14.16 -7.94 -26.15
CA SER A 156 -14.03 -8.92 -25.06
C SER A 156 -13.29 -8.34 -23.84
N PRO A 157 -13.56 -8.85 -22.63
CA PRO A 157 -12.83 -8.45 -21.43
C PRO A 157 -11.30 -8.66 -21.58
N GLY A 158 -10.52 -7.59 -21.43
CA GLY A 158 -9.06 -7.63 -21.56
C GLY A 158 -8.49 -6.49 -22.42
N ASN A 159 -7.17 -6.45 -22.56
CA ASN A 159 -6.47 -5.45 -23.38
C ASN A 159 -6.51 -5.76 -24.88
N SER A 160 -7.01 -6.94 -25.28
CA SER A 160 -6.92 -7.37 -26.67
C SER A 160 -7.79 -6.49 -27.57
N LYS A 161 -7.09 -5.73 -28.41
CA LYS A 161 -7.59 -5.04 -29.62
C LYS A 161 -8.54 -3.85 -29.40
N ILE A 162 -8.66 -3.29 -28.19
CA ILE A 162 -9.50 -2.07 -28.00
C ILE A 162 -9.01 -0.92 -28.87
N ARG A 163 -7.68 -0.71 -28.94
CA ARG A 163 -7.07 0.32 -29.80
C ARG A 163 -7.44 0.08 -31.26
N LYS A 164 -7.15 -1.11 -31.78
CA LYS A 164 -7.54 -1.51 -33.14
C LYS A 164 -9.04 -1.26 -33.43
N LYS A 165 -9.93 -1.58 -32.49
CA LYS A 165 -11.38 -1.34 -32.66
C LYS A 165 -11.76 0.14 -32.63
N ILE A 166 -11.02 0.96 -31.89
CA ILE A 166 -11.17 2.42 -31.94
C ILE A 166 -10.71 2.91 -33.32
N ASP A 167 -9.52 2.52 -33.75
CA ASP A 167 -8.93 2.92 -35.03
C ASP A 167 -9.86 2.52 -36.20
N GLU A 168 -10.37 1.28 -36.23
CA GLU A 168 -11.31 0.79 -37.25
C GLU A 168 -12.54 1.70 -37.43
N ILE A 169 -13.11 2.21 -36.33
CA ILE A 169 -14.29 3.10 -36.37
C ILE A 169 -13.91 4.54 -36.74
N LEU A 170 -12.77 5.04 -36.27
CA LEU A 170 -12.31 6.39 -36.59
C LEU A 170 -11.86 6.52 -38.06
N GLU A 171 -11.32 5.46 -38.65
CA GLU A 171 -10.87 5.42 -40.05
C GLU A 171 -12.03 5.19 -41.04
N HIS A 172 -13.10 4.52 -40.61
CA HIS A 172 -14.28 4.21 -41.45
C HIS A 172 -15.58 4.65 -40.75
N PRO A 173 -15.83 5.97 -40.64
CA PRO A 173 -16.95 6.53 -39.88
C PRO A 173 -18.31 6.46 -40.62
N ASP A 174 -18.49 5.53 -41.56
CA ASP A 174 -19.68 5.52 -42.43
C ASP A 174 -20.98 5.35 -41.62
N GLY A 175 -21.85 6.38 -41.69
CA GLY A 175 -23.12 6.42 -40.96
C GLY A 175 -22.98 6.61 -39.44
N ALA A 176 -21.80 7.00 -38.95
CA ALA A 176 -21.55 7.24 -37.54
C ALA A 176 -21.98 8.64 -37.08
N ASP A 177 -22.52 8.72 -35.87
CA ASP A 177 -22.82 9.97 -35.18
C ASP A 177 -21.52 10.73 -34.84
N THR A 178 -21.45 12.01 -35.24
CA THR A 178 -20.26 12.86 -35.11
C THR A 178 -19.84 13.08 -33.65
N ASP A 179 -20.78 13.29 -32.73
CA ASP A 179 -20.47 13.52 -31.30
C ASP A 179 -19.87 12.26 -30.66
N LEU A 180 -20.35 11.10 -31.08
CA LEU A 180 -19.81 9.80 -30.65
C LEU A 180 -18.40 9.56 -31.21
N LEU A 181 -18.11 9.97 -32.45
CA LEU A 181 -16.77 9.91 -33.03
C LEU A 181 -15.78 10.82 -32.27
N ASP A 182 -16.18 12.05 -31.98
CA ASP A 182 -15.36 13.00 -31.20
C ASP A 182 -15.07 12.46 -29.79
N SER A 183 -16.10 11.90 -29.15
CA SER A 183 -15.97 11.24 -27.85
C SER A 183 -15.05 10.03 -27.89
N LEU A 184 -15.10 9.24 -28.97
CA LEU A 184 -14.23 8.09 -29.18
C LEU A 184 -12.77 8.52 -29.41
N GLY A 185 -12.55 9.56 -30.22
CA GLY A 185 -11.25 10.18 -30.45
C GLY A 185 -10.63 10.77 -29.17
N LEU A 186 -11.43 11.41 -28.31
CA LEU A 186 -10.98 11.84 -26.98
C LEU A 186 -10.53 10.65 -26.13
N CYS A 187 -11.29 9.54 -26.16
CA CYS A 187 -10.90 8.33 -25.43
C CYS A 187 -9.59 7.74 -25.97
N GLU A 188 -9.36 7.74 -27.29
CA GLU A 188 -8.12 7.31 -27.92
C GLU A 188 -6.93 8.11 -27.38
N ARG A 189 -6.97 9.45 -27.53
CA ARG A 189 -5.89 10.35 -27.11
C ARG A 189 -5.57 10.21 -25.64
N ALA A 190 -6.60 10.14 -24.78
CA ALA A 190 -6.42 9.93 -23.35
C ALA A 190 -5.80 8.57 -23.03
N ILE A 191 -6.20 7.50 -23.73
CA ILE A 191 -5.59 6.17 -23.56
C ILE A 191 -4.12 6.19 -23.98
N SER A 192 -3.76 6.85 -25.09
CA SER A 192 -2.37 6.97 -25.55
C SER A 192 -1.51 7.71 -24.52
N LEU A 193 -1.95 8.89 -24.07
CA LEU A 193 -1.26 9.68 -23.05
C LEU A 193 -0.97 8.85 -21.79
N PHE A 194 -1.97 8.13 -21.26
CA PHE A 194 -1.75 7.30 -20.07
C PHE A 194 -0.91 6.04 -20.34
N ASN A 195 -0.76 5.58 -21.59
CA ASN A 195 0.19 4.52 -21.91
C ASN A 195 1.63 5.04 -21.81
N GLU A 196 1.89 6.20 -22.40
CA GLU A 196 3.20 6.87 -22.40
C GLU A 196 3.62 7.21 -20.97
N GLU A 197 2.75 7.87 -20.20
CA GLU A 197 3.01 8.16 -18.78
C GLU A 197 3.29 6.90 -17.96
N CYS A 198 2.59 5.79 -18.24
CA CYS A 198 2.83 4.52 -17.55
C CYS A 198 4.20 3.94 -17.91
N ALA A 199 4.59 3.99 -19.18
CA ALA A 199 5.89 3.51 -19.64
C ALA A 199 7.04 4.32 -19.03
N ASP A 200 6.89 5.64 -18.93
CA ASP A 200 7.86 6.52 -18.29
C ASP A 200 8.01 6.24 -16.79
N ILE A 201 6.89 5.99 -16.11
CA ILE A 201 6.92 5.59 -14.70
C ILE A 201 7.59 4.23 -14.53
N ASP A 202 7.29 3.27 -15.41
CA ASP A 202 7.90 1.94 -15.39
C ASP A 202 9.42 2.02 -15.57
N LYS A 203 9.90 2.86 -16.50
CA LYS A 203 11.34 3.13 -16.68
C LYS A 203 11.96 3.72 -15.40
N LYS A 204 11.30 4.71 -14.79
CA LYS A 204 11.78 5.34 -13.53
C LYS A 204 11.84 4.35 -12.37
N ILE A 205 10.85 3.46 -12.24
CA ILE A 205 10.86 2.38 -11.24
C ILE A 205 12.04 1.45 -11.51
N SER A 206 12.17 0.96 -12.74
CA SER A 206 13.24 0.03 -13.13
C SER A 206 14.64 0.59 -12.86
N ILE A 207 14.88 1.87 -13.17
CA ILE A 207 16.17 2.53 -12.91
C ILE A 207 16.46 2.54 -11.40
N ARG A 208 15.48 2.96 -10.58
CA ARG A 208 15.65 3.09 -9.13
C ARG A 208 15.84 1.76 -8.42
N THR A 209 15.23 0.69 -8.93
CA THR A 209 15.29 -0.62 -8.29
C THR A 209 16.30 -1.57 -8.93
N GLY A 210 16.91 -1.18 -10.06
CA GLY A 210 17.77 -2.05 -10.85
C GLY A 210 19.05 -2.49 -10.14
N ALA A 211 19.64 -1.63 -9.31
CA ALA A 211 20.86 -1.95 -8.55
C ALA A 211 20.58 -2.51 -7.15
N ILE A 212 19.31 -2.71 -6.77
CA ILE A 212 18.96 -3.16 -5.42
C ILE A 212 18.98 -4.70 -5.38
N ASP A 213 19.99 -5.29 -4.75
CA ASP A 213 20.19 -6.74 -4.72
C ASP A 213 18.96 -7.51 -4.24
N VAL A 214 18.27 -7.01 -3.21
CA VAL A 214 17.06 -7.68 -2.72
C VAL A 214 15.94 -7.66 -3.75
N VAL A 215 15.80 -6.59 -4.55
CA VAL A 215 14.83 -6.55 -5.65
C VAL A 215 15.19 -7.61 -6.69
N GLN A 216 16.48 -7.76 -7.02
CA GLN A 216 16.95 -8.79 -7.96
C GLN A 216 16.63 -10.20 -7.46
N ARG A 217 16.94 -10.50 -6.19
CA ARG A 217 16.61 -11.80 -5.58
C ARG A 217 15.10 -12.04 -5.55
N LEU A 218 14.28 -11.03 -5.26
CA LEU A 218 12.81 -11.16 -5.28
C LEU A 218 12.27 -11.51 -6.68
N ARG A 219 12.89 -11.03 -7.76
CA ARG A 219 12.51 -11.33 -9.15
C ARG A 219 12.73 -12.80 -9.54
N THR A 220 13.53 -13.54 -8.76
CA THR A 220 13.71 -14.98 -8.98
C THR A 220 12.46 -15.80 -8.63
N ILE A 221 11.54 -15.24 -7.83
CA ILE A 221 10.27 -15.89 -7.50
C ILE A 221 9.36 -15.91 -8.73
N PRO A 222 8.86 -17.06 -9.19
CA PRO A 222 7.98 -17.13 -10.34
C PRO A 222 6.72 -16.28 -10.15
N GLY A 223 6.42 -15.43 -11.13
CA GLY A 223 5.30 -14.48 -11.06
C GLY A 223 5.63 -13.15 -10.38
N VAL A 224 6.84 -12.97 -9.84
CA VAL A 224 7.34 -11.70 -9.32
C VAL A 224 8.27 -11.06 -10.37
N GLY A 225 7.78 -10.01 -11.04
CA GLY A 225 8.58 -9.18 -11.93
C GLY A 225 8.98 -7.85 -11.29
N ASP A 226 9.47 -6.91 -12.10
CA ASP A 226 10.00 -5.61 -11.66
C ASP A 226 9.00 -4.84 -10.82
N LEU A 227 7.75 -4.72 -11.29
CA LEU A 227 6.71 -4.02 -10.55
C LEU A 227 6.37 -4.70 -9.23
N VAL A 228 6.29 -6.04 -9.21
CA VAL A 228 5.91 -6.79 -8.00
C VAL A 228 7.03 -6.70 -6.96
N SER A 229 8.28 -6.93 -7.36
CA SER A 229 9.45 -6.83 -6.50
C SER A 229 9.64 -5.41 -5.97
N ALA A 230 9.47 -4.37 -6.79
CA ALA A 230 9.48 -2.97 -6.36
C ALA A 230 8.38 -2.66 -5.33
N ASN A 231 7.17 -3.19 -5.50
CA ASN A 231 6.09 -3.02 -4.52
C ASN A 231 6.40 -3.74 -3.19
N ILE A 232 6.96 -4.96 -3.25
CA ILE A 232 7.39 -5.69 -2.06
C ILE A 232 8.47 -4.88 -1.33
N TYR A 233 9.49 -4.41 -2.05
CA TYR A 233 10.56 -3.57 -1.53
C TYR A 233 10.03 -2.30 -0.86
N ALA A 234 9.21 -1.53 -1.56
CA ALA A 234 8.64 -0.30 -1.05
C ALA A 234 7.72 -0.51 0.16
N ALA A 235 6.93 -1.59 0.17
CA ALA A 235 6.02 -1.90 1.27
C ALA A 235 6.78 -2.31 2.53
N ILE A 236 7.78 -3.18 2.38
CA ILE A 236 8.56 -3.70 3.49
C ILE A 236 9.53 -2.65 4.02
N GLY A 237 10.26 -1.91 3.18
CA GLY A 237 11.29 -0.94 3.59
C GLY A 237 12.46 -1.60 4.33
N GLU A 238 12.23 -2.01 5.57
CA GLU A 238 13.19 -2.70 6.43
C GLU A 238 12.61 -4.05 6.87
N ILE A 239 13.32 -5.14 6.56
CA ILE A 239 12.83 -6.50 6.83
C ILE A 239 12.70 -6.78 8.33
N ASN A 240 13.59 -6.21 9.15
CA ASN A 240 13.66 -6.47 10.59
C ASN A 240 12.47 -5.93 11.39
N ARG A 241 11.62 -5.07 10.81
CA ARG A 241 10.37 -4.67 11.46
C ARG A 241 9.38 -5.83 11.63
N PHE A 242 9.56 -6.88 10.84
CA PHE A 242 8.71 -8.06 10.87
C PHE A 242 9.49 -9.19 11.54
N SER A 243 9.08 -9.56 12.75
CA SER A 243 9.72 -10.66 13.48
C SER A 243 9.58 -12.02 12.80
N ASN A 244 8.61 -12.18 11.89
CA ASN A 244 8.44 -13.36 11.06
C ASN A 244 7.56 -13.08 9.83
N ALA A 245 7.58 -14.03 8.88
CA ALA A 245 6.76 -14.00 7.67
C ALA A 245 5.25 -13.85 7.94
N ARG A 246 4.73 -14.41 9.04
CA ARG A 246 3.31 -14.31 9.40
C ARG A 246 2.92 -12.87 9.73
N LYS A 247 3.80 -12.09 10.38
CA LYS A 247 3.57 -10.66 10.65
C LYS A 247 3.56 -9.84 9.35
N LEU A 248 4.45 -10.14 8.39
CA LEU A 248 4.39 -9.52 7.06
C LEU A 248 3.09 -9.87 6.31
N ALA A 249 2.67 -11.14 6.33
CA ALA A 249 1.41 -11.55 5.73
C ALA A 249 0.20 -10.87 6.37
N SER A 250 0.26 -10.62 7.69
CA SER A 250 -0.75 -9.85 8.43
C SER A 250 -0.76 -8.40 7.99
N TYR A 251 0.40 -7.77 7.83
CA TYR A 251 0.53 -6.42 7.30
C TYR A 251 -0.02 -6.29 5.87
N ALA A 252 0.08 -7.34 5.04
CA ALA A 252 -0.56 -7.38 3.73
C ALA A 252 -2.08 -7.69 3.80
N GLY A 253 -2.64 -8.02 4.97
CA GLY A 253 -4.04 -8.44 5.10
C GLY A 253 -4.37 -9.71 4.33
N LEU A 254 -3.39 -10.60 4.17
CA LEU A 254 -3.51 -11.90 3.50
C LEU A 254 -3.78 -13.04 4.50
N VAL A 255 -3.84 -12.75 5.79
CA VAL A 255 -4.17 -13.70 6.86
C VAL A 255 -5.69 -13.79 7.03
N PRO A 256 -6.24 -14.98 7.36
CA PRO A 256 -7.65 -15.14 7.67
C PRO A 256 -8.02 -14.46 9.00
N THR A 257 -9.27 -14.06 9.15
CA THR A 257 -9.87 -13.72 10.43
C THR A 257 -10.01 -14.96 11.28
N VAL A 258 -9.82 -14.80 12.59
CA VAL A 258 -9.98 -15.87 13.58
C VAL A 258 -10.91 -15.36 14.67
N SER A 259 -11.95 -16.13 14.98
CA SER A 259 -12.85 -15.87 16.10
C SER A 259 -12.94 -17.10 16.98
N GLN A 260 -12.73 -16.93 18.28
CA GLN A 260 -12.81 -18.03 19.24
C GLN A 260 -13.56 -17.56 20.49
N THR A 261 -14.63 -18.26 20.83
CA THR A 261 -15.45 -18.00 22.03
C THR A 261 -15.78 -19.34 22.68
N GLY A 262 -15.11 -19.67 23.79
CA GLY A 262 -15.39 -20.87 24.60
C GLY A 262 -15.25 -22.23 23.91
N GLY A 263 -14.75 -22.30 22.67
CA GLY A 263 -14.64 -23.51 21.86
C GLY A 263 -13.55 -23.42 20.78
N PRO A 264 -13.55 -24.30 19.76
CA PRO A 264 -12.54 -24.31 18.70
C PRO A 264 -12.52 -23.00 17.89
N ALA A 265 -11.33 -22.58 17.48
CA ALA A 265 -11.15 -21.35 16.68
C ALA A 265 -11.80 -21.49 15.29
N ARG A 266 -12.70 -20.56 14.95
CA ARG A 266 -13.31 -20.47 13.61
C ARG A 266 -12.45 -19.59 12.70
N ILE A 267 -12.04 -20.16 11.57
CA ILE A 267 -11.26 -19.46 10.52
C ILE A 267 -12.20 -18.90 9.45
N GLY A 268 -12.16 -17.58 9.25
CA GLY A 268 -13.02 -16.85 8.31
C GLY A 268 -12.33 -16.37 7.03
N HIS A 269 -12.84 -15.26 6.50
CA HIS A 269 -12.28 -14.58 5.32
C HIS A 269 -10.97 -13.86 5.66
N ILE A 270 -10.19 -13.42 4.68
CA ILE A 270 -9.01 -12.59 4.97
C ILE A 270 -9.39 -11.28 5.64
N THR A 271 -8.57 -10.80 6.59
CA THR A 271 -8.86 -9.56 7.36
C THR A 271 -9.01 -8.34 6.44
N LYS A 272 -8.24 -8.31 5.34
CA LYS A 272 -8.06 -7.14 4.45
C LYS A 272 -7.49 -5.90 5.15
N GLU A 273 -7.16 -5.99 6.43
CA GLU A 273 -6.49 -4.97 7.21
C GLU A 273 -5.02 -4.84 6.78
N GLY A 274 -4.48 -3.61 6.82
CA GLY A 274 -3.12 -3.33 6.35
C GLY A 274 -3.03 -2.96 4.86
N SER A 275 -1.89 -3.22 4.24
CA SER A 275 -1.53 -2.77 2.88
C SER A 275 -2.36 -3.45 1.80
N SER A 276 -3.41 -2.77 1.36
CA SER A 276 -4.26 -3.18 0.23
C SER A 276 -3.48 -3.25 -1.09
N GLU A 277 -2.44 -2.42 -1.22
CA GLU A 277 -1.52 -2.38 -2.36
C GLU A 277 -0.65 -3.65 -2.43
N LEU A 278 0.01 -4.01 -1.33
CA LEU A 278 0.81 -5.24 -1.26
C LEU A 278 -0.07 -6.48 -1.45
N ARG A 279 -1.28 -6.48 -0.87
CA ARG A 279 -2.25 -7.56 -1.10
C ARG A 279 -2.57 -7.75 -2.58
N ALA A 280 -2.95 -6.66 -3.24
CA ALA A 280 -3.38 -6.69 -4.63
C ALA A 280 -2.26 -7.17 -5.55
N ILE A 281 -1.03 -6.67 -5.36
CA ILE A 281 0.10 -7.04 -6.20
C ILE A 281 0.52 -8.50 -6.00
N MET A 282 0.47 -9.00 -4.76
CA MET A 282 0.76 -10.41 -4.49
C MET A 282 -0.29 -11.36 -5.08
N VAL A 283 -1.57 -10.96 -5.09
CA VAL A 283 -2.62 -11.73 -5.78
C VAL A 283 -2.39 -11.73 -7.29
N GLN A 284 -1.93 -10.63 -7.89
CA GLN A 284 -1.53 -10.61 -9.30
C GLN A 284 -0.33 -11.52 -9.57
N ALA A 285 0.67 -11.51 -8.69
CA ALA A 285 1.83 -12.41 -8.78
C ALA A 285 1.40 -13.89 -8.72
N ALA A 286 0.50 -14.24 -7.80
CA ALA A 286 -0.08 -15.58 -7.71
C ALA A 286 -0.85 -15.98 -8.98
N HIS A 287 -1.59 -15.05 -9.59
CA HIS A 287 -2.21 -15.29 -10.88
C HIS A 287 -1.19 -15.60 -11.98
N ILE A 288 -0.06 -14.90 -12.02
CA ILE A 288 1.00 -15.15 -13.00
C ILE A 288 1.68 -16.50 -12.71
N ALA A 289 2.06 -16.76 -11.46
CA ALA A 289 2.65 -18.04 -11.03
C ALA A 289 1.76 -19.24 -11.36
N SER A 290 0.43 -19.09 -11.27
CA SER A 290 -0.53 -20.15 -11.60
C SER A 290 -0.63 -20.50 -13.09
N ARG A 291 -0.03 -19.71 -13.99
CA ARG A 291 -0.11 -19.97 -15.44
C ARG A 291 0.83 -21.12 -15.81
N PRO A 292 0.42 -22.04 -16.71
CA PRO A 292 1.27 -23.14 -17.16
C PRO A 292 2.60 -22.68 -17.77
N ARG A 293 2.57 -21.57 -18.52
CA ARG A 293 3.75 -20.98 -19.19
C ARG A 293 4.76 -20.31 -18.25
N THR A 294 4.44 -20.16 -16.96
CA THR A 294 5.38 -19.54 -16.01
C THR A 294 6.43 -20.58 -15.62
N LYS A 295 7.69 -20.32 -15.99
CA LYS A 295 8.84 -21.20 -15.71
C LYS A 295 9.11 -21.29 -14.20
N ASN A 296 9.67 -22.41 -13.76
CA ASN A 296 10.08 -22.68 -12.37
C ASN A 296 8.97 -22.56 -11.31
N ALA A 297 7.70 -22.60 -11.73
CA ALA A 297 6.53 -22.42 -10.86
C ALA A 297 5.79 -23.73 -10.52
N ASP A 298 6.35 -24.90 -10.84
CA ASP A 298 5.69 -26.20 -10.64
C ASP A 298 5.26 -26.43 -9.19
N GLU A 299 6.15 -26.17 -8.25
CA GLU A 299 5.86 -26.31 -6.81
C GLU A 299 4.82 -25.29 -6.31
N LEU A 300 4.83 -24.05 -6.85
CA LEU A 300 3.80 -23.05 -6.55
C LEU A 300 2.43 -23.45 -7.13
N ARG A 301 2.40 -24.07 -8.31
CA ARG A 301 1.19 -24.62 -8.92
C ARG A 301 0.68 -25.82 -8.12
N ALA A 302 1.56 -26.73 -7.71
CA ALA A 302 1.22 -27.88 -6.86
C ALA A 302 0.61 -27.42 -5.52
N TYR A 303 1.20 -26.40 -4.89
CA TYR A 303 0.61 -25.78 -3.69
C TYR A 303 -0.79 -25.23 -3.96
N LEU A 304 -0.99 -24.49 -5.04
CA LEU A 304 -2.29 -23.93 -5.41
C LEU A 304 -3.33 -25.04 -5.64
N GLU A 305 -2.97 -26.11 -6.35
CA GLU A 305 -3.86 -27.22 -6.65
C GLU A 305 -4.27 -28.00 -5.40
N ARG A 306 -3.35 -28.20 -4.45
CA ARG A 306 -3.66 -28.79 -3.14
C ARG A 306 -4.68 -27.95 -2.35
N ILE A 307 -4.51 -26.63 -2.31
CA ILE A 307 -5.48 -25.74 -1.65
C ILE A 307 -6.81 -25.71 -2.42
N ARG A 308 -6.77 -25.76 -3.76
CA ARG A 308 -7.96 -25.80 -4.60
C ARG A 308 -8.76 -27.08 -4.36
N GLY A 309 -8.11 -28.23 -4.27
CA GLY A 309 -8.75 -29.52 -3.98
C GLY A 309 -9.42 -29.55 -2.60
N SER A 310 -8.80 -28.94 -1.59
CA SER A 310 -9.35 -28.91 -0.22
C SER A 310 -10.44 -27.84 0.02
N ARG A 311 -10.41 -26.70 -0.69
CA ARG A 311 -11.32 -25.56 -0.45
C ARG A 311 -12.32 -25.30 -1.59
N GLY A 312 -12.21 -26.02 -2.71
CA GLY A 312 -13.09 -25.97 -3.88
C GLY A 312 -13.04 -24.68 -4.73
N ARG A 313 -12.64 -23.53 -4.17
CA ARG A 313 -12.69 -22.22 -4.86
C ARG A 313 -11.31 -21.74 -5.28
N LYS A 314 -11.09 -21.59 -6.60
CA LYS A 314 -9.84 -21.07 -7.18
C LYS A 314 -9.39 -19.73 -6.59
N LYS A 315 -10.33 -18.82 -6.28
CA LYS A 315 -10.02 -17.51 -5.68
C LYS A 315 -9.40 -17.64 -4.29
N ILE A 316 -9.86 -18.59 -3.47
CA ILE A 316 -9.29 -18.87 -2.15
C ILE A 316 -7.88 -19.43 -2.31
N ALA A 317 -7.69 -20.38 -3.23
CA ALA A 317 -6.39 -20.96 -3.52
C ALA A 317 -5.36 -19.92 -4.01
N LEU A 318 -5.78 -18.98 -4.86
CA LEU A 318 -4.94 -17.87 -5.30
C LEU A 318 -4.55 -16.91 -4.17
N THR A 319 -5.47 -16.61 -3.26
CA THR A 319 -5.16 -15.80 -2.06
C THR A 319 -4.21 -16.52 -1.11
N ALA A 320 -4.38 -17.84 -0.93
CA ALA A 320 -3.45 -18.66 -0.17
C ALA A 320 -2.06 -18.71 -0.83
N LEU A 321 -2.00 -18.88 -2.17
CA LEU A 321 -0.75 -18.83 -2.93
C LEU A 321 -0.06 -17.46 -2.79
N ALA A 322 -0.82 -16.36 -2.87
CA ALA A 322 -0.28 -15.01 -2.68
C ALA A 322 0.35 -14.84 -1.29
N ARG A 323 -0.30 -15.36 -0.23
CA ARG A 323 0.26 -15.40 1.12
C ARG A 323 1.54 -16.23 1.18
N TYR A 324 1.54 -17.41 0.58
CA TYR A 324 2.67 -18.31 0.56
C TYR A 324 3.87 -17.69 -0.17
N MET A 325 3.66 -17.10 -1.34
CA MET A 325 4.69 -16.35 -2.08
C MET A 325 5.24 -15.17 -1.28
N LEU A 326 4.41 -14.48 -0.49
CA LEU A 326 4.88 -13.39 0.37
C LEU A 326 5.75 -13.90 1.54
N ASN A 327 5.46 -15.09 2.07
CA ASN A 327 6.33 -15.73 3.05
C ASN A 327 7.68 -16.10 2.44
N ILE A 328 7.69 -16.61 1.20
CA ILE A 328 8.94 -16.89 0.45
C ILE A 328 9.74 -15.60 0.28
N ALA A 329 9.09 -14.51 -0.15
CA ALA A 329 9.71 -13.20 -0.30
C ALA A 329 10.34 -12.69 1.00
N PHE A 330 9.69 -12.93 2.16
CA PHE A 330 10.26 -12.60 3.47
C PHE A 330 11.58 -13.33 3.73
N HIS A 331 11.63 -14.65 3.49
CA HIS A 331 12.83 -15.45 3.73
C HIS A 331 13.96 -15.10 2.74
N ILE A 332 13.64 -14.92 1.46
CA ILE A 332 14.61 -14.43 0.44
C ILE A 332 15.23 -13.10 0.83
N TRP A 333 14.42 -12.17 1.35
CA TRP A 333 14.94 -10.89 1.82
C TRP A 333 15.84 -11.08 3.03
N ARG A 334 15.32 -11.71 4.09
CA ARG A 334 16.02 -11.86 5.38
C ARG A 334 17.33 -12.64 5.24
N ASP A 335 17.31 -13.73 4.48
CA ASP A 335 18.41 -14.70 4.41
C ASP A 335 19.38 -14.38 3.26
N GLY A 336 19.07 -13.40 2.40
CA GLY A 336 19.92 -13.04 1.27
C GLY A 336 19.98 -14.09 0.17
N THR A 337 19.02 -15.02 0.12
CA THR A 337 19.01 -16.15 -0.83
C THR A 337 18.12 -15.89 -2.04
N GLU A 338 18.27 -16.69 -3.09
CA GLU A 338 17.34 -16.71 -4.22
C GLU A 338 16.21 -17.72 -4.02
N TYR A 339 15.20 -17.66 -4.89
CA TYR A 339 14.14 -18.66 -4.94
C TYR A 339 14.70 -20.01 -5.39
N ASP A 340 14.52 -21.02 -4.53
CA ASP A 340 14.83 -22.41 -4.83
C ASP A 340 13.57 -23.27 -4.66
N PRO A 341 13.02 -23.87 -5.74
CA PRO A 341 11.85 -24.72 -5.65
C PRO A 341 12.07 -25.96 -4.77
N LYS A 342 13.31 -26.46 -4.65
CA LYS A 342 13.61 -27.66 -3.85
C LYS A 342 13.41 -27.42 -2.36
N ARG A 343 13.72 -26.21 -1.87
CA ARG A 343 13.51 -25.81 -0.47
C ARG A 343 12.03 -25.79 -0.07
N MET A 344 11.10 -25.74 -1.02
CA MET A 344 9.67 -25.78 -0.74
C MET A 344 9.15 -27.17 -0.41
N ARG A 345 9.84 -28.24 -0.83
CA ARG A 345 9.44 -29.63 -0.53
C ARG A 345 9.64 -30.00 0.94
N CYS A 346 10.50 -29.28 1.66
CA CYS A 346 10.86 -29.61 3.04
C CYS A 346 9.94 -28.99 4.12
N ASN A 347 9.08 -28.03 3.76
CA ASN A 347 8.25 -27.27 4.72
C ASN A 347 6.74 -27.59 4.61
N THR A 348 6.39 -28.85 4.32
CA THR A 348 4.99 -29.29 4.12
C THR A 348 4.35 -29.98 5.33
N ASN A 349 4.92 -29.86 6.53
CA ASN A 349 4.25 -30.28 7.77
C ASN A 349 3.49 -29.11 8.42
#